data_AF-A0A531K369-F1
#
_entry.id   AF-A0A531K369-F1
#
_cell.length_a   1.000
_cell.length_b   1.000
_cell.length_c   1.000
_cell.angle_alpha   90.00
_cell.angle_beta   90.00
_cell.angle_gamma   90.00
#
_symmetry.space_group_name_H-M   'P 1'
#
loop_
_entity.id
_entity.type
_entity.pdbx_description
1 polymer ?
#
loop_
_entity_poly.entity_id
_entity_poly.type
_entity_poly.pdbx_seq_one_letter_code
_entity_poly.pdbx_strand_id
1 'polypeptide(L)'
;LNVMTRRGRMTHTVERLTVAAPLEIEARADTTLVLPLDGEIVLAGDAPERLGPLDALVLDLGTPRQRLEPAAGTILFVIRVDRAGSNH
;
A
#
# COMPACT_ATOMS: atom_id res chain seq x y z
N LEU A 1 9.14 -10.62 -2.03
CA LEU A 1 9.17 -9.26 -1.44
C LEU A 1 10.05 -9.30 -0.19
N ASN A 2 11.01 -8.39 -0.07
CA ASN A 2 11.83 -8.23 1.13
C ASN A 2 11.54 -6.86 1.73
N VAL A 3 11.23 -6.83 3.03
CA VAL A 3 11.03 -5.58 3.77
C VAL A 3 12.08 -5.52 4.85
N MET A 4 12.90 -4.47 4.82
CA MET A 4 13.95 -4.24 5.81
C MET A 4 13.80 -2.84 6.37
N THR A 5 13.63 -2.74 7.68
CA THR A 5 13.61 -1.46 8.39
C THR A 5 14.71 -1.44 9.44
N ARG A 6 15.10 -0.24 9.89
CA ARG A 6 16.10 -0.09 10.96
C ARG A 6 15.49 -0.53 12.30
N ARG A 7 15.89 -1.71 12.78
CA ARG A 7 15.47 -2.27 14.08
C ARG A 7 15.69 -1.27 15.21
N GLY A 8 14.69 -1.14 16.08
CA GLY A 8 14.72 -0.22 17.24
C GLY A 8 14.46 1.25 16.88
N ARG A 9 14.38 1.60 15.59
CA ARG A 9 13.93 2.94 15.14
C ARG A 9 12.60 2.89 14.41
N MET A 10 12.30 1.78 13.74
CA MET A 10 11.09 1.60 12.95
C MET A 10 10.48 0.24 13.25
N THR A 11 9.16 0.18 13.29
CA THR A 11 8.37 -1.05 13.21
C THR A 11 7.76 -1.15 11.82
N HIS A 12 7.49 -2.37 11.35
CA HIS A 12 6.73 -2.55 10.12
C HIS A 12 5.83 -3.77 10.21
N THR A 13 4.74 -3.75 9.43
CA THR A 13 3.90 -4.91 9.15
C THR A 13 3.80 -5.10 7.65
N VAL A 14 3.59 -6.36 7.23
CA VAL A 14 3.33 -6.71 5.84
C VAL A 14 2.05 -7.52 5.80
N GLU A 15 1.07 -7.02 5.07
CA GLU A 15 -0.21 -7.68 4.84
C GLU A 15 -0.30 -8.07 3.36
N ARG A 16 -0.70 -9.31 3.09
CA ARG A 16 -0.95 -9.79 1.74
C ARG A 16 -2.45 -9.89 1.51
N LEU A 17 -2.96 -9.14 0.55
CA LEU A 17 -4.37 -9.09 0.18
C LEU A 17 -4.58 -9.74 -1.19
N THR A 18 -5.63 -10.55 -1.32
CA THR A 18 -6.15 -10.96 -2.64
C THR A 18 -7.32 -10.07 -2.95
N VAL A 19 -7.26 -9.33 -4.07
CA VAL A 19 -8.20 -8.28 -4.40
C VAL A 19 -8.77 -8.56 -5.78
N ALA A 20 -10.09 -8.68 -5.85
CA ALA A 20 -10.83 -8.92 -7.10
C ALA A 20 -11.98 -7.92 -7.31
N ALA A 21 -12.14 -6.97 -6.40
CA ALA A 21 -13.10 -5.89 -6.45
C ALA A 21 -12.45 -4.61 -5.93
N PRO A 22 -13.01 -3.42 -6.25
CA PRO A 22 -12.47 -2.16 -5.77
C PRO A 22 -12.34 -2.10 -4.24
N LEU A 23 -11.30 -1.43 -3.77
CA LEU A 23 -10.85 -1.41 -2.37
C LEU A 23 -10.39 0.00 -2.00
N GLU A 24 -10.79 0.48 -0.83
CA GLU A 24 -10.26 1.71 -0.24
C GLU A 24 -9.01 1.40 0.60
N ILE A 25 -7.92 2.10 0.30
CA ILE A 25 -6.71 2.10 1.14
C ILE A 25 -6.56 3.46 1.82
N GLU A 26 -6.23 3.39 3.10
CA GLU A 26 -5.96 4.55 3.95
C GLU A 26 -4.54 4.44 4.50
N ALA A 27 -3.83 5.57 4.57
CA ALA A 27 -2.54 5.64 5.25
C ALA A 27 -2.77 5.53 6.77
N ARG A 28 -2.44 4.37 7.33
CA ARG A 28 -2.66 4.03 8.76
C ARG A 28 -1.38 3.93 9.59
N ALA A 29 -0.29 4.39 9.03
CA ALA A 29 1.03 4.44 9.64
C ALA A 29 1.77 5.67 9.09
N ASP A 30 2.90 6.04 9.70
CA ASP A 30 3.76 7.13 9.22
C ASP A 30 3.99 7.04 7.71
N THR A 31 4.25 5.82 7.21
CA THR A 31 4.30 5.50 5.78
C THR A 31 3.57 4.19 5.49
N THR A 32 2.69 4.19 4.49
CA THR A 32 2.04 2.99 3.95
C THR A 32 2.47 2.80 2.50
N LEU A 33 2.96 1.60 2.15
CA LEU A 33 3.25 1.22 0.78
C LEU A 33 2.24 0.19 0.28
N VAL A 34 1.78 0.34 -0.96
CA VAL A 34 0.97 -0.66 -1.66
C VAL A 34 1.70 -1.11 -2.92
N LEU A 35 1.90 -2.42 -3.05
CA LEU A 35 2.64 -3.01 -4.17
C LEU A 35 1.81 -4.12 -4.84
N PRO A 36 1.46 -4.00 -6.12
CA PRO A 36 0.91 -5.10 -6.90
C PRO A 36 1.97 -6.18 -7.15
N LEU A 37 1.63 -7.44 -6.91
CA LEU A 37 2.54 -8.57 -7.15
C LEU A 37 2.51 -9.03 -8.61
N ASP A 38 1.32 -9.30 -9.14
CA ASP A 38 1.12 -10.06 -10.38
C ASP A 38 0.04 -9.48 -11.30
N GLY A 39 -0.53 -8.33 -10.96
CA GLY A 39 -1.56 -7.68 -11.75
C GLY A 39 -1.48 -6.16 -11.72
N GLU A 40 -2.38 -5.53 -12.47
CA GLU A 40 -2.50 -4.08 -12.55
C GLU A 40 -3.60 -3.57 -11.63
N ILE A 41 -3.32 -2.46 -10.95
CA ILE A 41 -4.27 -1.66 -10.19
C ILE A 41 -4.38 -0.28 -10.84
N VAL A 42 -5.59 0.26 -10.90
CA VAL A 42 -5.84 1.65 -11.24
C VAL A 42 -6.14 2.42 -9.95
N LEU A 43 -5.44 3.52 -9.70
CA LEU A 43 -5.91 4.51 -8.72
C LEU A 43 -7.03 5.32 -9.36
N ALA A 44 -8.22 5.24 -8.78
CA ALA A 44 -9.33 6.06 -9.22
C ALA A 44 -9.15 7.51 -8.75
N GLY A 45 -9.46 8.46 -9.63
CA GLY A 45 -9.38 9.90 -9.41
C GLY A 45 -9.70 10.66 -10.69
N ASP A 46 -9.56 11.98 -10.67
CA ASP A 46 -9.83 12.83 -11.85
C ASP A 46 -8.87 12.53 -13.02
N ALA A 47 -7.66 12.06 -12.70
CA ALA A 47 -6.69 11.51 -13.63
C ALA A 47 -6.27 10.12 -13.15
N PRO A 48 -6.85 9.04 -13.69
CA PRO A 48 -6.53 7.69 -13.25
C PRO A 48 -5.08 7.31 -13.56
N GLU A 49 -4.39 6.75 -12.57
CA GLU A 49 -3.02 6.27 -12.69
C GLU A 49 -2.98 4.74 -12.58
N ARG A 50 -2.05 4.11 -13.31
CA ARG A 50 -1.90 2.65 -13.34
C ARG A 50 -0.65 2.26 -12.56
N LEU A 51 -0.81 1.30 -11.65
CA LEU A 51 0.27 0.60 -10.96
C LEU A 51 0.33 -0.82 -11.52
N GLY A 52 1.42 -1.16 -12.19
CA GLY A 52 1.72 -2.52 -12.62
C GLY A 52 2.58 -3.28 -11.60
N PRO A 53 2.98 -4.52 -11.94
CA PRO A 53 3.98 -5.25 -11.18
C PRO A 53 5.27 -4.43 -11.04
N LEU A 54 5.85 -4.41 -9.83
CA LEU A 54 7.04 -3.65 -9.45
C LEU A 54 6.85 -2.14 -9.25
N ASP A 55 5.68 -1.59 -9.55
CA ASP A 55 5.33 -0.25 -9.11
C ASP A 55 4.98 -0.25 -7.62
N ALA A 56 5.06 0.93 -7.00
CA ALA A 56 4.69 1.13 -5.61
C ALA A 56 3.94 2.45 -5.43
N LEU A 57 2.80 2.37 -4.78
CA LEU A 57 2.12 3.54 -4.22
C LEU A 57 2.66 3.80 -2.81
N VAL A 58 3.08 5.03 -2.55
CA VAL A 58 3.55 5.48 -1.24
C VAL A 58 2.57 6.50 -0.70
N LEU A 59 2.04 6.25 0.49
CA LEU A 59 1.09 7.12 1.16
C LEU A 59 1.67 7.50 2.53
N ASP A 60 1.86 8.79 2.76
CA ASP A 60 2.19 9.30 4.08
C ASP A 60 0.92 9.49 4.92
N LEU A 61 1.06 9.47 6.24
CA LEU A 61 -0.06 9.71 7.15
C LEU A 61 -0.77 11.03 6.79
N GLY A 62 -2.10 10.99 6.75
CA GLY A 62 -2.93 12.13 6.35
C GLY A 62 -3.18 12.24 4.83
N THR A 63 -2.56 11.38 4.01
CA THR A 63 -2.96 11.24 2.61
C THR A 63 -4.45 10.84 2.54
N PRO A 64 -5.26 11.48 1.69
CA PRO A 64 -6.64 11.08 1.46
C PRO A 64 -6.75 9.60 1.09
N ARG A 65 -7.88 8.98 1.42
CA ARG A 65 -8.14 7.58 1.04
C ARG A 65 -8.04 7.41 -0.46
N GLN A 66 -7.35 6.36 -0.88
CA GLN A 66 -7.15 6.01 -2.27
C GLN A 66 -8.03 4.83 -2.64
N ARG A 67 -8.82 4.99 -3.69
CA ARG A 67 -9.64 3.92 -4.22
C ARG A 67 -8.87 3.16 -5.30
N LEU A 68 -8.59 1.90 -5.03
CA LEU A 68 -7.86 1.00 -5.90
C LEU A 68 -8.83 0.11 -6.68
N GLU A 69 -8.72 0.11 -8.00
CA GLU A 69 -9.51 -0.74 -8.89
C GLU A 69 -8.63 -1.80 -9.54
N PRO A 70 -8.81 -3.09 -9.21
CA PRO A 70 -8.06 -4.16 -9.87
C PRO A 70 -8.58 -4.38 -11.30
N ALA A 71 -7.68 -4.49 -12.27
CA ALA A 71 -8.06 -4.85 -13.65
C ALA A 71 -8.56 -6.31 -13.75
N ALA A 72 -8.03 -7.18 -12.90
CA ALA A 72 -8.45 -8.56 -12.67
C ALA A 72 -8.04 -8.98 -11.24
N GLY A 73 -8.46 -10.16 -10.78
CA GLY A 73 -8.03 -10.69 -9.48
C GLY A 73 -6.50 -10.68 -9.34
N THR A 74 -5.98 -9.98 -8.32
CA THR A 74 -4.54 -9.74 -8.13
C THR A 74 -4.17 -9.79 -6.66
N ILE A 75 -2.87 -9.96 -6.38
CA ILE A 75 -2.33 -9.90 -5.03
C ILE A 75 -1.66 -8.55 -4.79
N LEU A 76 -2.03 -7.90 -3.68
CA LEU A 76 -1.37 -6.69 -3.18
C LEU A 76 -0.59 -7.00 -1.90
N PHE A 77 0.58 -6.40 -1.77
CA PHE A 77 1.23 -6.24 -0.47
C PHE A 77 0.97 -4.84 0.06
N VAL A 78 0.42 -4.74 1.27
CA VAL A 78 0.28 -3.50 2.02
C VAL A 78 1.29 -3.53 3.15
N ILE A 79 2.26 -2.62 3.09
CA ILE A 79 3.34 -2.51 4.08
C ILE A 79 3.07 -1.25 4.87
N ARG A 80 3.00 -1.37 6.19
CA ARG A 80 2.83 -0.21 7.08
C ARG A 80 4.09 -0.06 7.90
N VAL A 81 4.66 1.14 7.92
CA VAL A 81 5.93 1.45 8.59
C VAL A 81 5.69 2.63 9.53
N ASP A 82 6.05 2.45 10.80
CA ASP A 82 5.98 3.49 11.84
C ASP A 82 7.34 3.68 12.49
N ARG A 83 7.56 4.87 13.06
CA ARG A 83 8.64 5.05 14.04
C ARG A 83 8.38 4.19 15.28
N ALA A 84 9.43 3.57 15.80
CA ALA A 84 9.34 2.81 17.03
C ALA A 84 9.00 3.75 18.20
N GLY A 85 7.96 3.41 18.97
CA GLY A 85 7.48 4.23 20.08
C GLY A 85 6.41 5.26 19.71
N SER A 86 6.03 5.36 18.44
CA SER A 86 4.80 6.04 18.03
C SER A 86 3.60 5.24 18.56
N ASN A 87 2.83 5.79 19.51
CA ASN A 87 1.47 5.32 19.77
C ASN A 87 0.54 6.08 18.83
N HIS A 88 -0.19 5.36 17.98
CA HIS A 88 -1.33 5.86 17.21
C HIS A 88 -2.62 5.34 17.85
#